data_AF-A0A182SBX4-F1
#
_entry.id   AF-A0A182SBX4-F1
#
_cell.length_a   1.000
_cell.length_b   1.000
_cell.length_c   1.000
_cell.angle_alpha   90.00
_cell.angle_beta   90.00
_cell.angle_gamma   90.00
#
_symmetry.space_group_name_H-M   'P 1'
#
loop_
_entity.id
_entity.type
_entity.pdbx_description
1 polymer ?
#
loop_
_entity_poly.entity_id
_entity_poly.type
_entity_poly.pdbx_seq_one_letter_code
_entity_poly.pdbx_strand_id
1 'polypeptide(L)'
;MDVYAEVQSSDPAELINSPFGGRYCGPIPPRRRISLYRAIALSFYTDKNSTTPDIFEGRYAFINETEYEIGQPVIGSPCSYVINFAQKRTGAIISPTYPGAYPKDMSCTYQFIGKPSQRVRIEFRDFDLFFGGPQ
;
A
#
# COMPACT_ATOMS: atom_id res chain seq x y z
N MET A 1 19.49 2.79 -2.67
CA MET A 1 18.57 2.79 -1.51
C MET A 1 17.51 1.74 -1.75
N ASP A 2 17.35 0.83 -0.81
CA ASP A 2 16.29 -0.18 -0.84
C ASP A 2 15.16 0.28 0.09
N VAL A 3 13.92 0.09 -0.36
CA VAL A 3 12.72 0.50 0.38
C VAL A 3 11.86 -0.72 0.67
N TYR A 4 11.60 -0.95 1.95
CA TYR A 4 10.71 -2.00 2.44
C TYR A 4 9.48 -1.34 3.04
N ALA A 5 8.34 -1.43 2.33
CA ALA A 5 7.09 -0.75 2.70
C ALA A 5 6.05 -1.71 3.32
N GLU A 6 6.31 -3.01 3.30
CA GLU A 6 5.40 -4.06 3.78
C GLU A 6 5.89 -4.67 5.12
N VAL A 7 6.53 -3.83 5.94
CA VAL A 7 7.19 -4.24 7.19
C VAL A 7 6.16 -4.41 8.32
N GLN A 8 5.92 -5.65 8.74
CA GLN A 8 5.00 -5.97 9.85
C GLN A 8 5.62 -5.77 11.23
N SER A 9 6.91 -6.09 11.37
CA SER A 9 7.66 -6.03 12.63
C SER A 9 8.82 -5.05 12.50
N SER A 10 9.08 -4.28 13.55
CA SER A 10 10.26 -3.40 13.63
C SER A 10 11.55 -4.14 14.01
N ASP A 11 11.50 -5.46 14.20
CA ASP A 11 12.68 -6.28 14.46
C ASP A 11 13.59 -6.31 13.21
N PRO A 12 14.86 -5.87 13.30
CA PRO A 12 15.81 -5.92 12.18
C PRO A 12 15.97 -7.31 11.55
N ALA A 13 15.79 -8.40 12.32
CA ALA A 13 15.87 -9.76 11.79
C ALA A 13 14.70 -10.09 10.85
N GLU A 14 13.52 -9.53 11.11
CA GLU A 14 12.29 -9.72 10.32
C GLU A 14 12.28 -8.86 9.04
N LEU A 15 13.14 -7.83 8.95
CA LEU A 15 13.30 -7.03 7.73
C LEU A 15 13.83 -7.85 6.54
N ILE A 16 14.59 -8.92 6.82
CA ILE A 16 15.12 -9.84 5.80
C ILE A 16 13.97 -10.59 5.10
N ASN A 17 12.87 -10.83 5.81
CA ASN A 17 11.70 -11.55 5.31
C ASN A 17 10.65 -10.61 4.71
N SER A 18 10.81 -9.30 4.86
CA SER A 18 9.86 -8.32 4.34
C SER A 18 9.91 -8.28 2.81
N PRO A 19 8.76 -8.32 2.11
CA PRO A 19 8.72 -8.22 0.65
C PRO A 19 9.51 -7.01 0.14
N PHE A 20 10.30 -7.25 -0.91
CA PHE A 20 11.17 -6.23 -1.48
C PHE A 20 10.36 -5.20 -2.28
N GLY A 21 10.22 -3.99 -1.71
CA GLY A 21 9.47 -2.86 -2.29
C GLY A 21 10.21 -2.08 -3.39
N GLY A 22 11.48 -2.41 -3.65
CA GLY A 22 12.27 -1.89 -4.77
C GLY A 22 13.59 -1.24 -4.36
N ARG A 23 14.52 -1.18 -5.32
CA ARG A 23 15.84 -0.52 -5.21
C ARG A 23 15.91 0.69 -6.12
N TYR A 24 16.35 1.80 -5.56
CA TYR A 24 16.48 3.09 -6.23
C TYR A 24 17.93 3.54 -6.25
N CYS A 25 18.36 4.00 -7.41
CA CYS A 25 19.64 4.62 -7.66
C CYS A 25 19.51 5.67 -8.77
N GLY A 26 20.50 6.55 -8.89
CA GLY A 26 20.51 7.61 -9.88
C GLY A 26 19.77 8.89 -9.44
N PRO A 27 19.62 9.87 -10.35
CA PRO A 27 19.15 11.21 -10.01
C PRO A 27 17.63 11.34 -9.93
N ILE A 28 16.88 10.32 -10.36
CA ILE A 28 15.41 10.37 -10.40
C ILE A 28 14.87 9.82 -9.08
N PRO A 29 14.22 10.64 -8.23
CA PRO A 29 13.68 10.16 -6.97
C PRO A 29 12.53 9.17 -7.21
N PRO A 30 12.32 8.20 -6.30
CA PRO A 30 11.17 7.31 -6.36
C PRO A 30 9.85 8.10 -6.31
N ARG A 31 8.81 7.55 -6.95
CA ARG A 31 7.43 7.99 -6.69
C ARG A 31 7.08 7.79 -5.22
N ARG A 32 6.03 8.49 -4.74
CA ARG A 32 5.54 8.40 -3.37
C ARG A 32 5.37 6.93 -2.95
N ARG A 33 5.98 6.56 -1.83
CA ARG A 33 5.86 5.24 -1.18
C ARG A 33 5.07 5.39 0.10
N ILE A 34 4.09 4.51 0.28
CA ILE A 34 3.21 4.45 1.45
C ILE A 34 3.34 3.03 2.00
N SER A 35 3.53 2.90 3.31
CA SER A 35 3.62 1.58 3.95
C SER A 35 2.26 0.91 4.01
N LEU A 36 2.28 -0.42 3.92
CA LEU A 36 1.10 -1.24 4.19
C LEU A 36 0.78 -1.28 5.70
N TYR A 37 1.82 -1.21 6.53
CA TYR A 37 1.72 -1.23 7.99
C TYR A 37 2.31 0.05 8.59
N ARG A 38 2.68 0.01 9.87
CA ARG A 38 3.12 1.17 10.67
C ARG A 38 4.62 1.45 10.58
N ALA A 39 5.33 0.81 9.65
CA ALA A 39 6.77 0.94 9.50
C ALA A 39 7.19 0.93 8.02
N ILE A 40 8.26 1.69 7.73
CA ILE A 40 9.04 1.63 6.50
C ILE A 40 10.50 1.45 6.92
N ALA A 41 11.19 0.47 6.33
CA ALA A 41 12.64 0.36 6.47
C ALA A 41 13.33 0.86 5.21
N LEU A 42 14.39 1.65 5.41
CA LEU A 42 15.22 2.18 4.33
C LEU A 42 16.65 1.67 4.53
N SER A 43 17.22 1.07 3.50
CA SER A 43 18.61 0.61 3.52
C SER A 43 19.45 1.35 2.48
N PHE A 44 20.56 1.92 2.92
CA PHE A 44 21.46 2.70 2.07
C PHE A 44 22.76 1.94 1.88
N TYR A 45 23.16 1.78 0.62
CA TYR A 45 24.38 1.09 0.21
C TYR A 45 25.23 2.07 -0.59
N THR A 46 26.52 2.15 -0.25
CA THR A 46 27.53 2.93 -0.97
C THR A 46 28.81 2.12 -1.03
N ASP A 47 29.45 2.11 -2.19
CA ASP A 47 30.81 1.62 -2.40
C ASP A 47 31.86 2.76 -2.33
N LYS A 48 31.40 4.01 -2.20
CA LYS A 48 32.26 5.19 -2.08
C LYS A 48 32.76 5.39 -0.66
N ASN A 49 34.03 5.77 -0.56
CA ASN A 49 34.72 6.07 0.71
C ASN A 49 34.36 7.44 1.30
N SER A 50 33.75 8.34 0.51
CA SER A 50 33.22 9.62 0.96
C SER A 50 31.97 9.98 0.14
N THR A 51 30.95 10.45 0.83
CA THR A 51 29.65 10.86 0.27
C THR A 51 29.39 12.32 0.58
N THR A 52 28.80 13.05 -0.36
CA THR A 52 28.28 14.40 -0.10
C THR A 52 26.96 14.32 0.67
N PRO A 53 26.55 15.35 1.43
CA PRO A 53 25.28 15.35 2.18
C PRO A 53 24.03 15.25 1.30
N ASP A 54 24.09 15.80 0.08
CA ASP A 54 22.92 16.02 -0.78
C ASP A 54 22.56 14.82 -1.68
N ILE A 55 22.92 13.59 -1.28
CA ILE A 55 22.68 12.39 -2.10
C ILE A 55 21.21 11.96 -2.05
N PHE A 56 20.57 12.08 -0.88
CA PHE A 56 19.16 11.74 -0.71
C PHE A 56 18.52 12.68 0.30
N GLU A 57 17.45 13.34 -0.13
CA GLU A 57 16.55 14.10 0.74
C GLU A 57 15.14 13.54 0.57
N GLY A 58 14.38 13.51 1.67
CA GLY A 58 13.01 13.06 1.65
C GLY A 58 12.21 13.69 2.78
N ARG A 59 10.89 13.66 2.62
CA ARG A 59 9.93 14.03 3.67
C ARG A 59 9.03 12.84 3.96
N TYR A 60 8.66 12.67 5.21
CA TYR A 60 7.71 11.66 5.64
C TYR A 60 6.53 12.33 6.35
N ALA A 61 5.40 11.63 6.36
CA ALA A 61 4.21 12.01 7.10
C ALA A 61 3.45 10.74 7.50
N PHE A 62 2.72 10.81 8.61
CA PHE A 62 1.80 9.74 8.99
C PHE A 62 0.47 9.95 8.28
N ILE A 63 -0.04 8.87 7.66
CA ILE A 63 -1.33 8.84 6.96
C ILE A 63 -2.30 8.05 7.83
N ASN A 64 -3.54 8.49 7.90
CA ASN A 64 -4.55 7.83 8.71
C ASN A 64 -5.10 6.59 7.97
N GLU A 65 -5.04 5.42 8.62
CA GLU A 65 -5.51 4.15 8.08
C GLU A 65 -7.02 4.18 7.76
N THR A 66 -7.80 5.01 8.46
CA THR A 66 -9.25 5.15 8.23
C THR A 66 -9.61 5.58 6.80
N GLU A 67 -8.67 6.16 6.05
CA GLU A 67 -8.86 6.49 4.63
C GLU A 67 -9.04 5.26 3.74
N TYR A 68 -8.43 4.12 4.13
CA TYR A 68 -8.48 2.85 3.41
C TYR A 68 -9.63 1.95 3.89
N GLU A 69 -10.24 2.28 5.03
CA GLU A 69 -11.33 1.50 5.63
C GLU A 69 -12.71 1.87 5.04
N ILE A 70 -13.34 0.89 4.39
CA ILE A 70 -14.63 1.08 3.72
C ILE A 70 -15.80 0.33 4.38
N GLY A 71 -15.53 -0.57 5.32
CA GLY A 71 -16.56 -1.37 5.97
C GLY A 71 -16.02 -2.17 7.15
N GLN A 72 -16.71 -3.27 7.48
CA GLN A 72 -16.24 -4.18 8.53
C GLN A 72 -15.08 -5.01 8.00
N PRO A 73 -13.91 -5.03 8.67
CA PRO A 73 -12.76 -5.79 8.21
C PRO A 73 -13.00 -7.30 8.33
N VAL A 74 -12.48 -8.06 7.38
CA VAL A 74 -12.49 -9.53 7.42
C VAL A 74 -11.23 -10.03 8.14
N ILE A 75 -11.40 -10.91 9.12
CA ILE A 75 -10.29 -11.49 9.90
C ILE A 75 -9.32 -12.21 8.96
N GLY A 76 -8.02 -11.96 9.14
CA GLY A 76 -6.96 -12.61 8.37
C GLY A 76 -6.69 -11.99 7.00
N SER A 77 -7.36 -10.89 6.64
CA SER A 77 -7.06 -10.12 5.43
C SER A 77 -6.69 -8.68 5.77
N PRO A 78 -5.63 -8.11 5.17
CA PRO A 78 -5.23 -6.73 5.42
C PRO A 78 -6.11 -5.68 4.71
N CYS A 79 -6.98 -6.11 3.78
CA CYS A 79 -7.69 -5.20 2.88
C CYS A 79 -9.09 -5.69 2.45
N SER A 80 -9.59 -6.77 3.04
CA SER A 80 -10.93 -7.28 2.71
C SER A 80 -11.98 -6.74 3.66
N TYR A 81 -13.11 -6.31 3.11
CA TYR A 81 -14.17 -5.66 3.86
C TYR A 81 -15.56 -6.15 3.46
N VAL A 82 -16.45 -6.22 4.46
CA VAL A 82 -17.89 -6.37 4.28
C VAL A 82 -18.54 -5.00 4.42
N ILE A 83 -19.22 -4.56 3.35
CA ILE A 83 -19.83 -3.25 3.23
C ILE A 83 -21.35 -3.41 3.33
N ASN A 84 -21.90 -3.08 4.48
CA ASN A 84 -23.34 -3.19 4.73
C ASN A 84 -24.04 -1.84 4.49
N PHE A 85 -25.12 -1.85 3.70
CA PHE A 85 -25.92 -0.65 3.40
C PHE A 85 -26.42 0.09 4.66
N ALA A 86 -26.61 -0.62 5.78
CA ALA A 86 -27.07 -0.05 7.04
C ALA A 86 -25.98 0.81 7.72
N GLN A 87 -24.71 0.48 7.51
CA GLN A 87 -23.56 1.19 8.06
C GLN A 87 -23.04 2.25 7.10
N LYS A 88 -22.88 1.91 5.82
CA LYS A 88 -22.29 2.79 4.81
C LYS A 88 -22.98 2.59 3.47
N ARG A 89 -23.64 3.64 2.98
CA ARG A 89 -24.37 3.62 1.68
C ARG A 89 -23.50 4.07 0.51
N THR A 90 -22.49 4.88 0.78
CA THR A 90 -21.59 5.48 -0.20
C THR A 90 -20.19 5.57 0.37
N GLY A 91 -19.19 5.45 -0.48
CA GLY A 91 -17.79 5.66 -0.11
C GLY A 91 -16.86 5.38 -1.28
N ALA A 92 -15.56 5.48 -1.03
CA ALA A 92 -14.54 5.16 -1.99
C ALA A 92 -13.84 3.86 -1.57
N ILE A 93 -13.63 2.97 -2.53
CA ILE A 93 -12.72 1.84 -2.37
C ILE A 93 -11.41 2.29 -2.99
N ILE A 94 -10.34 2.24 -2.19
CA ILE A 94 -8.99 2.54 -2.63
C ILE A 94 -8.12 1.31 -2.37
N SER A 95 -7.17 1.04 -3.27
CA SER A 95 -6.21 -0.02 -3.03
C SER A 95 -5.33 0.32 -1.82
N PRO A 96 -4.88 -0.68 -1.06
CA PRO A 96 -3.92 -0.46 0.01
C PRO A 96 -2.72 0.32 -0.53
N THR A 97 -2.26 1.31 0.24
CA THR A 97 -1.15 2.21 -0.10
C THR A 97 -1.38 3.19 -1.25
N TYR A 98 -2.57 3.25 -1.87
CA TYR A 98 -2.92 4.32 -2.83
C TYR A 98 -2.72 5.72 -2.22
N PRO A 99 -2.18 6.73 -2.93
CA PRO A 99 -1.77 6.74 -4.34
C PRO A 99 -0.33 6.26 -4.60
N GLY A 100 0.27 5.54 -3.67
CA GLY A 100 1.52 4.81 -3.86
C GLY A 100 1.34 3.54 -4.71
N ALA A 101 2.39 2.73 -4.79
CA ALA A 101 2.32 1.48 -5.52
C ALA A 101 1.68 0.39 -4.66
N TYR A 102 0.70 -0.32 -5.22
CA TYR A 102 0.02 -1.42 -4.56
C TYR A 102 1.00 -2.57 -4.21
N PRO A 103 0.84 -3.21 -3.05
CA PRO A 103 1.62 -4.40 -2.66
C PRO A 103 1.47 -5.54 -3.67
N LYS A 104 2.54 -6.34 -3.83
CA LYS A 104 2.51 -7.53 -4.69
C LYS A 104 1.75 -8.67 -4.03
N ASP A 105 1.27 -9.60 -4.85
CA ASP A 105 0.66 -10.86 -4.40
C ASP A 105 -0.48 -10.70 -3.37
N MET A 106 -1.18 -9.56 -3.43
CA MET A 106 -2.24 -9.21 -2.50
C MET A 106 -3.61 -9.58 -3.06
N SER A 107 -4.44 -10.20 -2.22
CA SER A 107 -5.83 -10.54 -2.51
C SER A 107 -6.78 -9.81 -1.57
N CYS A 108 -7.60 -8.91 -2.13
CA CYS A 108 -8.59 -8.12 -1.41
C CYS A 108 -9.99 -8.44 -1.92
N THR A 109 -10.94 -8.68 -1.02
CA THR A 109 -12.35 -8.92 -1.35
C THR A 109 -13.23 -7.84 -0.73
N TYR A 110 -14.13 -7.26 -1.54
CA TYR A 110 -15.12 -6.29 -1.10
C TYR A 110 -16.52 -6.86 -1.29
N GLN A 111 -17.19 -7.23 -0.20
CA GLN A 111 -18.52 -7.82 -0.24
C GLN A 111 -19.59 -6.78 0.08
N PHE A 112 -20.50 -6.52 -0.86
CA PHE A 112 -21.60 -5.57 -0.67
C PHE A 112 -22.86 -6.29 -0.19
N ILE A 113 -23.42 -5.86 0.94
CA ILE A 113 -24.68 -6.38 1.49
C ILE A 113 -25.75 -5.30 1.40
N GLY A 114 -26.74 -5.53 0.54
CA GLY A 114 -27.89 -4.64 0.32
C GLY A 114 -29.24 -5.26 0.73
N LYS A 115 -30.30 -4.46 0.67
CA LYS A 115 -31.70 -4.90 0.81
C LYS A 115 -32.32 -5.26 -0.55
N PRO A 116 -33.45 -6.00 -0.55
CA PRO A 116 -34.27 -6.14 -1.75
C PRO A 116 -34.56 -4.77 -2.39
N SER A 117 -34.54 -4.73 -3.72
CA SER A 117 -34.73 -3.52 -4.54
C SER A 117 -33.64 -2.45 -4.45
N GLN A 118 -32.50 -2.71 -3.77
CA GLN A 118 -31.31 -1.86 -3.86
C GLN A 118 -30.38 -2.30 -4.98
N ARG A 119 -29.58 -1.36 -5.50
CA ARG A 119 -28.56 -1.61 -6.53
C ARG A 119 -27.24 -0.98 -6.10
N VAL A 120 -26.14 -1.69 -6.36
CA VAL A 120 -24.79 -1.16 -6.18
C VAL A 120 -24.36 -0.47 -7.48
N ARG A 121 -23.85 0.75 -7.38
CA ARG A 121 -23.21 1.46 -8.50
C ARG A 121 -21.74 1.61 -8.17
N ILE A 122 -20.87 1.17 -9.08
CA ILE A 122 -19.42 1.28 -8.98
C ILE A 122 -18.92 2.15 -10.13
N GLU A 123 -17.99 3.03 -9.83
CA GLU A 123 -17.36 3.92 -10.80
C GLU A 123 -15.86 3.97 -10.51
N PHE A 124 -15.05 3.71 -11.53
CA PHE A 124 -13.60 3.75 -11.42
C PHE A 124 -13.09 5.15 -11.77
N ARG A 125 -12.42 5.80 -10.82
CA ARG A 125 -11.79 7.12 -11.03
C ARG A 125 -10.32 7.04 -11.41
N ASP A 126 -9.65 6.02 -10.89
CA ASP A 126 -8.26 5.69 -11.16
C ASP A 126 -8.14 4.17 -11.18
N PHE A 127 -7.49 3.64 -12.20
CA PHE A 127 -7.35 2.21 -12.42
C PHE A 127 -6.07 1.95 -13.21
N ASP A 128 -5.04 1.50 -12.50
CA ASP A 128 -3.76 1.12 -13.07
C ASP A 128 -3.33 -0.19 -12.42
N LEU A 129 -3.28 -1.25 -13.23
CA LEU A 129 -2.85 -2.58 -12.82
C LEU A 129 -1.82 -3.08 -13.84
N PHE A 130 -0.85 -3.84 -13.35
CA PHE A 130 0.13 -4.50 -14.20
C PHE A 130 -0.59 -5.39 -15.22
N PHE A 131 -0.30 -5.17 -16.51
CA PHE A 131 -0.79 -6.00 -17.61
C PHE A 131 -0.12 -7.38 -17.53
N GLY A 132 -0.75 -8.31 -16.83
CA GLY A 132 -0.36 -9.72 -16.83
C GLY A 132 -0.85 -10.41 -18.10
N GLY A 133 0.04 -10.58 -19.09
CA GLY A 133 -0.13 -11.67 -20.07
C GLY A 133 -0.01 -13.02 -19.37
N PRO A 134 -0.61 -14.10 -19.90
CA PRO A 134 -0.53 -15.43 -19.29
C PRO A 134 0.94 -15.87 -19.16
N GLN A 135 1.32 -16.37 -17.98
CA GLN A 135 2.55 -17.15 -17.76
C GLN A 135 2.37 -18.58 -18.28
#